data_AF-A0A8J3CB31-F1
#
_entry.id   AF-A0A8J3CB31-F1
#
_cell.length_a   1.000
_cell.length_b   1.000
_cell.length_c   1.000
_cell.angle_alpha   90.00
_cell.angle_beta   90.00
_cell.angle_gamma   90.00
#
_symmetry.space_group_name_H-M   'P 1'
#
loop_
_entity.id
_entity.type
_entity.pdbx_description
1 polymer ?
#
loop_
_entity_poly.entity_id
_entity_poly.type
_entity_poly.pdbx_seq_one_letter_code
_entity_poly.pdbx_strand_id
1 'polypeptide(L)' 'MQFNAVAESNHSAVALYERFGSSVIGTVPSAFAHPTLGRVDLHVMYRAS' A
#
# COMPACT_ATOMS: atom_id res chain seq x y z
N MET A 1 8.87 6.67 -12.90
CA MET A 1 7.91 5.56 -12.67
C MET A 1 8.24 4.92 -11.33
N GLN A 2 7.26 4.80 -10.43
CA GLN A 2 7.43 4.15 -9.13
C GLN A 2 6.27 3.19 -8.84
N PHE A 3 6.60 2.07 -8.19
CA PHE A 3 5.68 1.02 -7.79
C PHE A 3 5.96 0.65 -6.32
N ASN A 4 4.94 0.66 -5.47
CA ASN A 4 5.06 0.33 -4.06
C ASN A 4 4.00 -0.70 -3.65
N ALA A 5 4.41 -1.71 -2.89
CA ALA A 5 3.50 -2.60 -2.20
C ALA A 5 3.42 -2.16 -0.73
N VAL A 6 2.23 -1.77 -0.28
CA VAL A 6 2.03 -1.12 1.02
C VAL A 6 0.96 -1.90 1.78
N ALA A 7 1.26 -2.36 3.00
CA ALA A 7 0.26 -2.98 3.85
C ALA A 7 -0.88 -1.97 4.11
N GLU A 8 -2.13 -2.40 3.97
CA GLU A 8 -3.33 -1.56 4.19
C GLU A 8 -3.30 -0.90 5.57
N SER A 9 -2.83 -1.64 6.58
CA SER A 9 -2.71 -1.16 7.96
C SER A 9 -1.64 -0.07 8.16
N ASN A 10 -0.76 0.18 7.18
CA ASN A 10 0.25 1.23 7.24
C ASN A 10 -0.27 2.55 6.68
N HIS A 11 -1.26 3.12 7.37
CA HIS A 11 -1.92 4.37 6.98
C HIS A 11 -0.93 5.53 6.76
N SER A 12 0.15 5.59 7.55
CA SER A 12 1.21 6.60 7.40
C SER A 12 1.94 6.50 6.07
N ALA A 13 2.30 5.28 5.62
CA ALA A 13 2.95 5.08 4.34
C ALA A 13 1.99 5.35 3.18
N VAL A 14 0.74 4.91 3.27
CA VAL A 14 -0.30 5.20 2.26
C VAL A 14 -0.42 6.71 2.05
N ALA A 15 -0.65 7.47 3.13
CA ALA A 15 -0.78 8.92 3.05
C ALA A 15 0.48 9.62 2.52
N LEU A 16 1.66 9.10 2.83
CA LEU A 16 2.93 9.62 2.31
C LEU A 16 3.02 9.45 0.79
N TYR A 17 2.70 8.26 0.27
CA TYR A 17 2.75 7.99 -1.16
C TYR A 17 1.67 8.73 -1.95
N GLU A 18 0.48 8.90 -1.37
CA GLU A 18 -0.58 9.74 -1.92
C GLU A 18 -0.14 11.20 -2.05
N ARG A 19 0.54 11.76 -1.03
CA ARG A 19 1.11 13.12 -1.09
C ARG A 19 2.18 13.26 -2.16
N PHE A 20 2.90 12.20 -2.46
CA PHE A 20 3.83 12.17 -3.59
C PHE A 20 3.13 11.88 -4.93
N GLY A 21 1.81 11.81 -5.00
CA GLY A 21 1.05 11.64 -6.24
C GLY A 21 0.98 10.20 -6.73
N SER A 22 1.21 9.22 -5.85
CA SER A 22 0.88 7.83 -6.15
C SER A 22 -0.58 7.55 -5.81
N SER A 23 -1.21 6.61 -6.52
CA SER A 23 -2.55 6.14 -6.22
C SER A 23 -2.57 4.63 -6.05
N VAL A 24 -3.51 4.11 -5.25
CA VAL A 24 -3.79 2.68 -5.18
C VAL A 24 -4.42 2.25 -6.51
N ILE A 25 -3.77 1.32 -7.20
CA ILE A 25 -4.25 0.73 -8.47
C ILE A 25 -4.84 -0.67 -8.29
N GLY A 26 -4.67 -1.25 -7.09
CA GLY A 26 -5.24 -2.53 -6.74
C GLY A 26 -4.94 -2.89 -5.29
N THR A 27 -5.71 -3.82 -4.75
CA THR A 27 -5.54 -4.34 -3.39
C THR A 27 -5.59 -5.85 -3.46
N VAL A 28 -4.58 -6.52 -2.92
CA VAL A 28 -4.56 -7.98 -2.82
C VAL A 28 -5.03 -8.37 -1.43
N PRO A 29 -6.18 -9.05 -1.30
CA PRO A 29 -6.76 -9.32 0.00
C PRO A 29 -5.87 -10.25 0.82
N SER A 30 -5.78 -9.96 2.11
CA SER A 30 -4.99 -10.68 3.10
C SER A 30 -3.51 -10.80 2.79
N ALA A 31 -2.93 -10.23 1.74
CA ALA A 31 -1.62 -10.61 1.22
C ALA A 31 -0.41 -10.40 2.15
N PHE A 32 -0.52 -9.57 3.18
CA PHE A 32 0.57 -9.29 4.13
C PHE A 32 0.33 -9.93 5.49
N ALA A 33 1.34 -10.59 6.07
CA ALA A 33 1.28 -11.14 7.43
C ALA A 33 1.80 -10.10 8.44
N HIS A 34 0.89 -9.29 8.98
CA HIS A 34 1.22 -8.29 9.99
C HIS A 34 1.52 -8.95 11.35
N PRO A 35 2.60 -8.56 12.05
CA PRO A 35 3.04 -9.24 13.27
C PRO A 35 2.00 -9.21 14.41
N THR A 36 1.13 -8.20 14.45
CA THR A 36 0.11 -8.04 15.51
C THR A 36 -1.33 -8.09 15.01
N LEU A 37 -1.58 -7.86 13.72
CA LEU A 37 -2.93 -7.72 13.16
C LEU A 37 -3.35 -8.96 12.36
N GLY A 38 -2.48 -9.97 12.24
CA GLY A 38 -2.73 -11.13 11.39
C GLY A 38 -2.59 -10.80 9.92
N ARG A 39 -3.35 -11.49 9.07
CA ARG A 39 -3.33 -11.27 7.62
C ARG A 39 -4.10 -9.98 7.29
N VAL A 40 -3.44 -9.03 6.63
CA VAL A 40 -4.02 -7.75 6.21
C VAL A 40 -3.84 -7.57 4.71
N ASP A 41 -4.64 -6.70 4.10
CA ASP A 41 -4.56 -6.47 2.67
C ASP A 41 -3.27 -5.74 2.29
N LEU A 42 -2.91 -5.83 1.01
CA LEU A 42 -1.73 -5.19 0.45
C LEU A 42 -2.14 -4.32 -0.72
N HIS A 43 -1.99 -3.01 -0.57
CA HIS A 43 -2.16 -2.05 -1.65
C HIS A 43 -1.00 -2.10 -2.61
N VAL A 44 -1.32 -2.08 -3.89
CA VAL A 44 -0.40 -1.80 -4.97
C VAL A 44 -0.57 -0.34 -5.35
N MET A 45 0.46 0.48 -5.12
CA MET A 45 0.46 1.90 -5.42
C MET A 45 1.38 2.23 -6.59
N TYR A 46 0.93 3.10 -7.48
CA TYR A 46 1.63 3.47 -8.70
C TYR A 46 1.66 4.98 -8.92
N ARG A 47 2.78 5.47 -9.48
CA ARG A 47 2.90 6.80 -10.06
C ARG A 47 3.76 6.76 -11.33
N ALA A 48 3.20 7.28 -12.42
CA ALA A 48 3.97 7.65 -13.61
C ALA A 48 4.66 9.00 -13.32
N SER A 49 5.95 9.07 -13.65
CA SER A 49 6.75 10.31 -13.55
C SER A 49 6.67 11.08 -14.86
#